data_AF-M5UHK6-F1
#
_entry.id   AF-M5UHK6-F1
#
_cell.length_a   1.000
_cell.length_b   1.000
_cell.length_c   1.000
_cell.angle_alpha   90.00
_cell.angle_beta   90.00
_cell.angle_gamma   90.00
#
_symmetry.space_group_name_H-M   'P 1'
#
loop_
_entity.id
_entity.type
_entity.pdbx_description
1 polymer ?
#
loop_
_entity_poly.entity_id
_entity_poly.type
_entity_poly.pdbx_seq_one_letter_code
_entity_poly.pdbx_strand_id
1 'polypeptide(L)'
;MDGYQSRTTRPSPTRRHETFQQKELIMTKIAATQAKLTDETPVELQEMAAAIEALPQRYRDSVAPALARVIECSTRRRRILNLVQEALSQLRLDMKYLIFDLEATRRERDQYKEMLEKDQS
;
A
#
# COMPACT_ATOMS: atom_id res chain seq x y z
N MET A 1 16.56 -25.28 64.88
CA MET A 1 15.95 -26.12 63.84
C MET A 1 14.94 -25.22 63.13
N ASP A 2 15.41 -24.32 62.27
CA ASP A 2 14.55 -23.32 61.62
C ASP A 2 14.67 -23.46 60.11
N GLY A 3 13.58 -23.88 59.49
CA GLY A 3 13.52 -24.16 58.07
C GLY A 3 12.09 -24.20 57.57
N TYR A 4 11.42 -23.05 57.53
CA TYR A 4 10.24 -22.84 56.70
C TYR A 4 10.53 -21.78 55.65
N GLN A 5 10.36 -22.20 54.40
CA GLN A 5 10.71 -21.51 53.16
C GLN A 5 9.80 -20.30 52.90
N SER A 6 10.38 -19.11 52.77
CA SER A 6 9.74 -17.98 52.10
C SER A 6 10.03 -18.06 50.59
N ARG A 7 9.04 -18.45 49.78
CA ARG A 7 9.09 -18.31 48.32
C ARG A 7 8.90 -16.85 47.94
N THR A 8 9.98 -16.10 47.84
CA THR A 8 9.99 -14.85 47.09
C THR A 8 10.21 -15.18 45.62
N THR A 9 9.17 -15.07 44.80
CA THR A 9 9.32 -15.08 43.34
C THR A 9 10.13 -13.84 42.93
N ARG A 10 11.37 -14.04 42.48
CA ARG A 10 12.18 -12.99 41.84
C ARG A 10 11.52 -12.58 40.52
N PRO A 11 11.35 -11.28 40.21
CA PRO A 11 11.02 -10.86 38.86
C PRO A 11 12.27 -10.94 37.96
N SER A 12 12.14 -11.60 36.82
CA SER A 12 13.19 -11.74 35.79
C SER A 12 13.54 -10.38 35.14
N PRO A 13 14.81 -10.07 34.86
CA PRO A 13 15.25 -8.75 34.41
C PRO A 13 15.22 -8.53 32.89
N THR A 14 14.39 -9.27 32.13
CA THR A 14 14.48 -9.25 30.64
C THR A 14 13.36 -8.45 29.96
N ARG A 15 12.40 -7.90 30.71
CA ARG A 15 11.18 -7.27 30.15
C ARG A 15 11.26 -5.73 30.05
N ARG A 16 12.40 -5.16 29.67
CA ARG A 16 12.50 -3.72 29.33
C ARG A 16 12.92 -3.51 27.88
N HIS A 17 13.92 -4.24 27.38
CA HIS A 17 14.43 -4.06 26.03
C HIS A 17 13.41 -4.41 24.93
N GLU A 18 12.59 -5.45 25.12
CA GLU A 18 11.50 -5.80 24.20
C GLU A 18 10.44 -4.68 24.10
N THR A 19 10.09 -4.05 25.23
CA THR A 19 9.11 -2.95 25.24
C THR A 19 9.64 -1.67 24.59
N PHE A 20 10.97 -1.44 24.59
CA PHE A 20 11.57 -0.31 23.88
C PHE A 20 11.64 -0.57 22.37
N GLN A 21 12.03 -1.76 21.93
CA GLN A 21 11.98 -2.12 20.50
C GLN A 21 10.55 -2.08 19.94
N GLN A 22 9.55 -2.56 20.70
CA GLN A 22 8.15 -2.51 20.27
C GLN A 22 7.66 -1.07 20.13
N LYS A 23 8.07 -0.16 21.04
CA LYS A 23 7.73 1.27 20.99
C LYS A 23 8.41 1.98 19.82
N GLU A 24 9.68 1.70 19.56
CA GLU A 24 10.41 2.18 18.37
C GLU A 24 9.72 1.74 17.08
N LEU A 25 9.37 0.46 16.97
CA LEU A 25 8.68 -0.09 15.79
C LEU A 25 7.31 0.57 15.57
N ILE A 26 6.57 0.86 16.64
CA ILE A 26 5.28 1.57 16.58
C ILE A 26 5.51 3.03 16.12
N MET A 27 6.50 3.74 16.69
CA MET A 27 6.84 5.11 16.28
C MET A 27 7.27 5.17 14.81
N THR A 28 8.09 4.23 14.34
CA THR A 28 8.50 4.14 12.94
C THR A 28 7.31 3.85 12.02
N LYS A 29 6.39 2.95 12.41
CA LYS A 29 5.18 2.66 11.63
C LYS A 29 4.21 3.84 11.58
N ILE A 30 4.06 4.58 12.69
CA ILE A 30 3.23 5.79 12.75
C ILE A 30 3.84 6.87 11.84
N ALA A 31 5.15 7.11 11.95
CA ALA A 31 5.85 8.08 11.10
C ALA A 31 5.79 7.72 9.61
N ALA A 32 5.98 6.45 9.26
CA ALA A 32 5.87 5.97 7.88
C ALA A 32 4.44 6.09 7.33
N THR A 33 3.42 5.88 8.17
CA THR A 33 2.01 6.07 7.79
C THR A 33 1.70 7.56 7.58
N GLN A 34 2.22 8.44 8.44
CA GLN A 34 2.08 9.89 8.33
C GLN A 34 2.78 10.44 7.08
N ALA A 35 3.99 9.96 6.78
CA ALA A 35 4.76 10.34 5.59
C ALA A 35 4.11 9.88 4.28
N LYS A 36 3.47 8.69 4.28
CA LYS A 36 2.74 8.19 3.11
C LYS A 36 1.47 9.01 2.83
N LEU A 37 0.81 9.53 3.88
CA LEU A 37 -0.34 10.42 3.74
C LEU A 37 0.06 11.77 3.12
N THR A 38 1.24 12.29 3.44
CA THR A 38 1.74 13.53 2.81
C THR A 38 2.05 13.33 1.32
N ASP A 39 2.69 12.24 0.90
CA ASP A 39 3.05 12.02 -0.51
C ASP A 39 1.82 11.80 -1.43
N GLU A 40 0.76 11.18 -0.88
CA GLU A 40 -0.50 10.94 -1.59
C GLU A 40 -1.34 12.21 -1.80
N THR A 41 -1.03 13.30 -1.10
CA THR A 41 -1.76 14.56 -1.17
C THR A 41 -1.11 15.48 -2.20
N PRO A 42 -1.85 16.03 -3.19
CA PRO A 42 -1.30 16.97 -4.17
C PRO A 42 -0.56 18.14 -3.51
N VAL A 43 0.55 18.56 -4.11
CA VAL A 43 1.43 19.63 -3.60
C VAL A 43 0.64 20.93 -3.40
N GLU A 44 -0.28 21.24 -4.31
CA GLU A 44 -1.11 22.43 -4.23
C GLU A 44 -2.02 22.43 -3.00
N LEU A 45 -2.52 21.24 -2.59
CA LEU A 45 -3.32 21.10 -1.37
C LEU A 45 -2.47 21.19 -0.10
N GLN A 46 -1.20 20.78 -0.16
CA GLN A 46 -0.25 20.94 0.95
C GLN A 46 0.10 22.42 1.14
N GLU A 47 0.37 23.15 0.06
CA GLU A 47 0.62 24.60 0.09
C GLU A 47 -0.61 25.35 0.62
N MET A 48 -1.81 24.97 0.18
CA MET A 48 -3.05 25.56 0.67
C MET A 48 -3.29 25.26 2.15
N ALA A 49 -2.92 24.06 2.62
CA ALA A 49 -2.95 23.73 4.04
C ALA A 49 -1.99 24.61 4.85
N ALA A 50 -0.74 24.74 4.43
CA ALA A 50 0.25 25.59 5.07
C ALA A 50 -0.20 27.07 5.12
N ALA A 51 -0.80 27.58 4.05
CA ALA A 51 -1.35 28.93 4.01
C ALA A 51 -2.50 29.13 5.01
N ILE A 52 -3.41 28.14 5.14
CA ILE A 52 -4.50 28.18 6.13
C ILE A 52 -3.95 28.08 7.55
N GLU A 53 -2.84 27.36 7.76
CA GLU A 53 -2.20 27.25 9.07
C GLU A 53 -1.58 28.56 9.57
N ALA A 54 -1.18 29.45 8.66
CA ALA A 54 -0.67 30.78 8.99
C ALA A 54 -1.78 31.78 9.37
N LEU A 55 -3.06 31.41 9.20
CA LEU A 55 -4.19 32.29 9.53
C LEU A 55 -4.47 32.32 11.04
N PRO A 56 -5.03 33.44 11.57
CA PRO A 56 -5.51 33.52 12.94
C PRO A 56 -6.57 32.45 13.24
N GLN A 57 -6.56 31.93 14.48
CA GLN A 57 -7.35 30.78 14.92
C GLN A 57 -8.83 30.83 14.48
N ARG A 58 -9.48 31.99 14.63
CA ARG A 58 -10.90 32.18 14.28
C ARG A 58 -11.23 31.84 12.83
N TYR A 59 -10.33 32.13 11.89
CA TYR A 59 -10.52 31.83 10.47
C TYR A 59 -10.09 30.40 10.13
N ARG A 60 -9.09 29.88 10.84
CA ARG A 60 -8.66 28.49 10.71
C ARG A 60 -9.78 27.53 11.09
N ASP A 61 -10.47 27.79 12.19
CA ASP A 61 -11.53 26.90 12.71
C ASP A 61 -12.71 26.76 11.73
N SER A 62 -13.00 27.79 10.93
CA SER A 62 -14.08 27.74 9.94
C SER A 62 -13.68 27.03 8.65
N VAL A 63 -12.42 27.15 8.22
CA VAL A 63 -11.94 26.65 6.92
C VAL A 63 -11.30 25.26 7.02
N ALA A 64 -10.68 24.93 8.16
CA ALA A 64 -9.99 23.65 8.36
C ALA A 64 -10.86 22.42 8.09
N PRO A 65 -12.15 22.36 8.50
CA PRO A 65 -13.01 21.22 8.17
C PRO A 65 -13.28 21.09 6.67
N ALA A 66 -13.37 22.20 5.93
CA ALA A 66 -13.57 22.18 4.49
C ALA A 66 -12.32 21.70 3.76
N LEU A 67 -11.14 22.20 4.16
CA LEU A 67 -9.86 21.76 3.64
C LEU A 67 -9.63 20.25 3.86
N ALA A 68 -9.90 19.75 5.07
CA ALA A 68 -9.75 18.34 5.39
C ALA A 68 -10.58 17.44 4.47
N ARG A 69 -11.84 17.81 4.19
CA ARG A 69 -12.70 17.09 3.24
C ARG A 69 -12.15 17.10 1.83
N VAL A 70 -11.59 18.23 1.38
CA VAL A 70 -11.00 18.34 0.03
C VAL A 70 -9.78 17.46 -0.12
N ILE A 71 -8.89 17.46 0.88
CA ILE A 71 -7.72 16.58 0.94
C ILE A 71 -8.16 15.12 0.87
N GLU A 72 -9.10 14.71 1.73
CA GLU A 72 -9.62 13.35 1.74
C GLU A 72 -10.21 12.94 0.38
N CYS A 73 -11.05 13.80 -0.21
CA CYS A 73 -11.67 13.54 -1.50
C CYS A 73 -10.63 13.45 -2.63
N SER A 74 -9.60 14.30 -2.61
CA SER A 74 -8.53 14.30 -3.60
C SER A 74 -7.68 13.03 -3.51
N THR A 75 -7.23 12.70 -2.31
CA THR A 75 -6.47 11.48 -2.04
C THR A 75 -7.27 10.22 -2.39
N ARG A 76 -8.56 10.17 -2.06
CA ARG A 76 -9.42 9.03 -2.41
C ARG A 76 -9.57 8.86 -3.92
N ARG A 77 -9.78 9.96 -4.66
CA ARG A 77 -9.86 9.90 -6.14
C ARG A 77 -8.56 9.41 -6.75
N ARG A 78 -7.42 9.91 -6.29
CA ARG A 78 -6.10 9.45 -6.77
C ARG A 78 -5.91 7.95 -6.55
N ARG A 79 -6.24 7.44 -5.35
CA ARG A 79 -6.18 6.00 -5.07
C ARG A 79 -7.07 5.17 -6.01
N ILE A 80 -8.30 5.61 -6.26
CA ILE A 80 -9.20 4.93 -7.20
C ILE A 80 -8.61 4.92 -8.61
N LEU A 81 -8.09 6.06 -9.08
CA LEU A 81 -7.47 6.14 -10.40
C LEU A 81 -6.25 5.24 -10.53
N ASN A 82 -5.39 5.19 -9.50
CA ASN A 82 -4.23 4.29 -9.50
C ASN A 82 -4.66 2.83 -9.57
N LEU A 83 -5.65 2.41 -8.78
CA LEU A 83 -6.19 1.04 -8.83
C LEU A 83 -6.78 0.69 -10.21
N VAL A 84 -7.49 1.64 -10.82
CA VAL A 84 -8.03 1.46 -12.17
C VAL A 84 -6.90 1.35 -13.20
N GLN A 85 -5.87 2.19 -13.10
CA GLN A 85 -4.71 2.13 -14.00
C GLN A 85 -3.94 0.81 -13.86
N GLU A 86 -3.78 0.30 -12.64
CA GLU A 86 -3.18 -1.00 -12.37
C GLU A 86 -4.01 -2.14 -12.97
N ALA A 87 -5.33 -2.15 -12.74
CA ALA A 87 -6.23 -3.16 -13.29
C ALA A 87 -6.25 -3.15 -14.83
N LEU A 88 -6.27 -1.97 -15.45
CA LEU A 88 -6.20 -1.83 -16.92
C LEU A 88 -4.84 -2.27 -17.47
N SER A 89 -3.75 -1.98 -16.74
CA SER A 89 -2.41 -2.43 -17.12
C SER A 89 -2.29 -3.95 -17.09
N GLN A 90 -2.86 -4.57 -16.06
CA GLN A 90 -2.93 -6.02 -15.94
C GLN A 90 -3.77 -6.63 -17.08
N LEU A 91 -4.99 -6.13 -17.30
CA LEU A 91 -5.86 -6.62 -18.38
C LEU A 91 -5.19 -6.50 -19.76
N ARG A 92 -4.48 -5.39 -20.01
CA ARG A 92 -3.74 -5.19 -21.26
C ARG A 92 -2.66 -6.26 -21.46
N LEU A 93 -2.01 -6.69 -20.39
CA LEU A 93 -0.99 -7.72 -20.42
C LEU A 93 -1.63 -9.11 -20.59
N ASP A 94 -2.75 -9.38 -19.92
CA ASP A 94 -3.52 -10.61 -20.09
C ASP A 94 -4.01 -10.77 -21.54
N MET A 95 -4.46 -9.69 -22.17
CA MET A 95 -4.83 -9.68 -23.60
C MET A 95 -3.64 -10.02 -24.51
N LYS A 96 -2.45 -9.50 -24.21
CA LYS A 96 -1.23 -9.83 -24.97
C LYS A 96 -0.89 -11.31 -24.85
N TYR A 97 -1.02 -11.90 -23.65
CA TYR A 97 -0.78 -13.33 -23.46
C TYR A 97 -1.80 -14.19 -24.19
N LEU A 98 -3.08 -13.83 -24.16
CA LEU A 98 -4.11 -14.56 -24.89
C LEU A 98 -3.81 -14.61 -26.40
N ILE A 99 -3.39 -13.49 -26.98
CA ILE A 99 -3.05 -13.43 -28.40
C ILE A 99 -1.84 -14.33 -28.70
N PHE A 100 -0.81 -14.28 -27.84
CA PHE A 100 0.37 -15.12 -28.00
C PHE A 100 0.05 -16.61 -27.91
N ASP A 101 -0.76 -17.04 -26.93
CA ASP A 101 -1.16 -18.43 -26.76
C ASP A 101 -1.98 -18.93 -27.97
N LEU A 102 -2.84 -18.07 -28.54
CA LEU A 102 -3.57 -18.38 -29.77
C LEU A 102 -2.65 -18.54 -30.98
N GLU A 103 -1.62 -17.72 -31.11
CA GLU A 103 -0.63 -17.86 -32.18
C GLU A 103 0.21 -19.13 -32.03
N ALA A 104 0.60 -19.48 -30.80
CA ALA A 104 1.33 -20.72 -30.52
C ALA A 104 0.50 -21.95 -30.91
N THR A 105 -0.75 -22.05 -30.43
CA THR A 105 -1.66 -23.16 -30.77
C THR A 105 -1.99 -23.23 -32.26
N ARG A 106 -2.11 -22.08 -32.93
CA ARG A 106 -2.30 -22.02 -34.39
C ARG A 106 -1.10 -22.60 -35.13
N ARG A 107 0.12 -22.20 -34.74
CA ARG A 107 1.36 -22.66 -35.37
C ARG A 107 1.57 -24.16 -35.17
N GLU A 108 1.34 -24.66 -33.96
CA GLU A 108 1.42 -26.10 -33.67
C GLU A 108 0.44 -26.91 -34.52
N ARG A 109 -0.83 -26.47 -34.60
CA ARG A 109 -1.84 -27.11 -35.45
C ARG A 109 -1.41 -27.13 -36.92
N ASP A 110 -0.90 -26.00 -37.43
CA ASP A 110 -0.49 -25.90 -38.83
C ASP A 110 0.70 -26.83 -39.12
N GLN A 111 1.67 -26.95 -38.20
CA GLN A 111 2.75 -27.94 -38.28
C GLN A 111 2.23 -29.38 -38.30
N TYR A 112 1.28 -29.73 -37.44
CA TYR A 112 0.71 -31.08 -37.43
C TYR A 112 -0.05 -31.41 -38.72
N LYS A 113 -0.76 -30.45 -39.31
CA LYS A 113 -1.43 -30.64 -40.60
C LYS A 113 -0.43 -30.91 -41.72
N GLU A 114 0.65 -30.12 -41.80
CA GLU A 114 1.70 -30.33 -42.81
C GLU A 114 2.38 -31.70 -42.68
N MET A 115 2.57 -32.21 -41.45
CA MET A 115 3.11 -33.56 -41.24
C MET A 115 2.15 -34.64 -41.74
N LEU A 116 0.85 -34.52 -41.45
CA LEU A 116 -0.15 -35.48 -41.90
C LEU A 116 -0.32 -35.48 -43.43
N GLU A 117 -0.23 -34.33 -44.08
CA GLU A 117 -0.28 -34.23 -45.55
C GLU A 117 0.94 -34.89 -46.22
N LYS A 118 2.12 -34.79 -45.60
CA LYS A 118 3.35 -35.47 -46.07
C LYS A 118 3.32 -36.98 -45.88
N ASP A 119 2.73 -37.47 -44.78
CA ASP A 119 2.63 -38.91 -44.53
C ASP A 119 1.57 -39.60 -45.43
N GLN A 120 0.64 -38.84 -46.01
CA GLN A 120 -0.41 -39.35 -46.91
C GLN A 120 -0.04 -39.32 -48.41
N SER A 121 1.08 -38.68 -48.79
CA SER A 121 1.58 -38.58 -50.17
C SER A 121 2.74 -39.54 -50.44
#